data_AF-A0A317Z6X8-F1
#
_entry.id   AF-A0A317Z6X8-F1
#
_cell.length_a   1.000
_cell.length_b   1.000
_cell.length_c   1.000
_cell.angle_alpha   90.00
_cell.angle_beta   90.00
_cell.angle_gamma   90.00
#
_symmetry.space_group_name_H-M   'P 1'
#
loop_
_entity.id
_entity.type
_entity.pdbx_description
1 polymer ?
#
loop_
_entity_poly.entity_id
_entity_poly.type
_entity_poly.pdbx_seq_one_letter_code
_entity_poly.pdbx_strand_id
1 'polypeptide(L)'
;MKKQKQKSHLSRVLIVFIAACLVGCIVYVPVAFRFIHDGIIYSGNGDGFKQMMPFQRFLYEHFSHLRSLYDNGFGLGGDYFTDLAYYYTT
;
A
#
# COMPACT_ATOMS: atom_id res chain seq x y z
N MET A 1 10.89 -31.70 -37.83
CA MET A 1 11.89 -31.14 -36.88
C MET A 1 11.51 -29.77 -36.29
N LYS A 2 10.98 -28.79 -37.05
CA LYS A 2 10.65 -27.44 -36.51
C LYS A 2 9.64 -27.44 -35.35
N LYS A 3 8.57 -28.25 -35.41
CA LYS A 3 7.54 -28.34 -34.35
C LYS A 3 8.09 -28.82 -32.99
N GLN A 4 9.09 -29.70 -32.99
CA GLN A 4 9.67 -30.25 -31.76
C GLN A 4 10.54 -29.19 -31.04
N LYS A 5 11.31 -28.41 -31.82
CA LYS A 5 12.12 -27.30 -31.30
C LYS A 5 11.23 -26.18 -30.73
N GLN A 6 10.12 -25.86 -31.39
CA GLN A 6 9.15 -24.87 -30.92
C GLN A 6 8.42 -25.31 -29.63
N LYS A 7 8.01 -26.59 -29.53
CA LYS A 7 7.42 -27.15 -28.31
C LYS A 7 8.39 -27.05 -27.12
N SER A 8 9.68 -27.33 -27.34
CA SER A 8 10.71 -27.21 -26.30
C SER A 8 10.91 -25.77 -25.81
N HIS A 9 10.80 -24.77 -26.69
CA HIS A 9 10.90 -23.37 -26.33
C HIS A 9 9.69 -22.91 -25.53
N LEU A 10 8.48 -23.32 -25.93
CA LEU A 10 7.24 -23.00 -25.22
C LEU A 10 7.23 -23.60 -23.80
N SER A 11 7.70 -24.85 -23.63
CA SER A 11 7.85 -25.47 -22.31
C SER A 11 8.85 -24.73 -21.41
N ARG A 12 9.95 -24.20 -21.97
CA ARG A 12 10.92 -23.39 -21.20
C ARG A 12 10.33 -22.07 -20.73
N VAL A 13 9.61 -21.36 -21.59
CA VAL A 13 8.94 -20.10 -21.22
C VAL A 13 7.91 -20.35 -20.13
N LEU A 14 7.13 -21.44 -20.22
CA LEU A 14 6.16 -21.81 -19.20
C LEU A 14 6.83 -22.06 -17.84
N ILE A 15 7.96 -22.78 -17.82
CA ILE A 15 8.72 -23.02 -16.58
C ILE A 15 9.22 -21.71 -15.97
N VAL A 16 9.76 -20.80 -16.78
CA VAL A 16 10.21 -19.48 -16.31
C VAL A 16 9.05 -18.67 -15.74
N PHE A 17 7.89 -18.69 -16.39
CA PHE A 17 6.69 -18.02 -15.91
C PHE A 17 6.22 -18.58 -14.56
N ILE A 18 6.14 -19.91 -14.42
CA ILE A 18 5.77 -20.56 -13.15
C ILE A 18 6.78 -20.21 -12.05
N ALA A 19 8.08 -20.25 -12.35
CA ALA A 19 9.11 -19.87 -11.40
C ALA A 19 8.98 -18.40 -10.94
N ALA A 20 8.70 -17.48 -11.87
CA ALA A 20 8.46 -16.08 -11.55
C ALA A 20 7.23 -15.89 -10.65
N CYS A 21 6.13 -16.60 -10.93
CA CYS A 21 4.94 -16.60 -10.07
C CYS A 21 5.25 -17.15 -8.68
N LEU A 22 5.99 -18.25 -8.56
CA LEU A 22 6.37 -18.83 -7.26
C LEU A 22 7.22 -17.87 -6.44
N VAL A 23 8.23 -17.23 -7.05
CA VAL A 23 9.04 -16.22 -6.38
C VAL A 23 8.18 -15.03 -5.96
N GLY A 24 7.29 -14.56 -6.83
CA GLY A 24 6.32 -13.52 -6.51
C GLY A 24 5.46 -13.88 -5.30
N CYS A 25 4.91 -15.10 -5.25
CA CYS A 25 4.14 -15.57 -4.11
C CYS A 25 4.97 -15.60 -2.82
N ILE A 26 6.20 -16.11 -2.86
CA ILE A 26 7.08 -16.16 -1.68
C ILE A 26 7.32 -14.76 -1.11
N VAL A 27 7.46 -13.74 -1.96
CA VAL A 27 7.70 -12.35 -1.53
C VAL A 27 6.41 -11.67 -1.06
N TYR A 28 5.33 -11.79 -1.83
CA TYR A 28 4.11 -10.97 -1.61
C TYR A 28 3.05 -11.62 -0.73
N VAL A 29 3.02 -12.95 -0.59
CA VAL A 29 2.07 -13.62 0.33
C VAL A 29 2.30 -13.20 1.79
N PRO A 30 3.54 -13.18 2.33
CA PRO A 30 3.79 -12.69 3.68
C PRO A 30 3.39 -11.22 3.87
N VAL A 31 3.61 -10.39 2.84
CA VAL A 31 3.22 -8.97 2.83
C VAL A 31 1.69 -8.83 2.92
N ALA A 32 0.96 -9.58 2.09
CA ALA A 32 -0.50 -9.60 2.12
C ALA A 32 -1.03 -10.12 3.47
N PHE A 33 -0.40 -11.15 4.03
CA PHE A 33 -0.78 -11.69 5.34
C PHE A 33 -0.66 -10.64 6.45
N ARG A 34 0.47 -9.92 6.52
CA ARG A 34 0.68 -8.82 7.49
C ARG A 34 -0.33 -7.70 7.34
N PHE A 35 -0.72 -7.37 6.11
CA PHE A 35 -1.76 -6.36 5.87
C PHE A 35 -3.12 -6.82 6.39
N ILE A 36 -3.51 -8.07 6.09
CA ILE A 36 -4.83 -8.60 6.49
C ILE A 36 -4.92 -8.79 8.01
N HIS A 37 -3.87 -9.31 8.65
CA HIS A 37 -3.89 -9.64 10.07
C HIS A 37 -3.55 -8.45 10.97
N ASP A 38 -2.52 -7.67 10.61
CA ASP A 38 -1.98 -6.60 11.46
C ASP A 38 -2.34 -5.19 10.98
N GLY A 39 -2.99 -5.06 9.80
CA GLY A 39 -3.24 -3.76 9.17
C GLY A 39 -1.97 -3.06 8.68
N ILE A 40 -0.82 -3.75 8.66
CA ILE A 40 0.46 -3.13 8.29
C ILE A 40 0.55 -3.02 6.78
N ILE A 41 0.62 -1.78 6.29
CA ILE A 41 0.72 -1.51 4.86
C ILE A 41 2.14 -1.76 4.35
N TYR A 42 2.22 -2.34 3.16
CA TYR A 42 3.47 -2.51 2.44
C TYR A 42 4.02 -1.13 2.03
N SER A 43 5.03 -0.67 2.76
CA SER A 43 5.69 0.61 2.53
C SER A 43 7.16 0.52 2.93
N GLY A 44 8.00 1.30 2.25
CA GLY A 44 9.43 1.35 2.53
C GLY A 44 9.76 2.16 3.80
N ASN A 45 10.99 2.02 4.29
CA ASN A 45 11.52 3.00 5.25
C ASN A 45 11.77 4.33 4.53
N GLY A 46 11.29 5.43 5.11
CA GLY A 46 11.37 6.75 4.48
C GLY A 46 10.37 6.99 3.34
N ASP A 47 9.41 6.07 3.15
CA ASP A 47 8.36 6.22 2.15
C ASP A 47 7.40 7.35 2.53
N GLY A 48 7.18 8.30 1.62
CA GLY A 48 6.25 9.42 1.81
C GLY A 48 4.82 8.95 2.05
N PHE A 49 4.40 7.86 1.41
CA PHE A 49 3.10 7.27 1.65
C PHE A 49 2.93 6.82 3.11
N LYS A 50 3.96 6.21 3.70
CA LYS A 50 3.95 5.79 5.11
C LYS A 50 3.82 6.97 6.07
N GLN A 51 4.40 8.13 5.72
CA GLN A 51 4.32 9.34 6.51
C GLN A 51 2.94 10.02 6.41
N MET A 52 2.30 9.94 5.25
CA MET A 52 0.99 10.55 5.00
C MET A 52 -0.16 9.73 5.62
N MET A 53 -0.09 8.40 5.56
CA MET A 53 -1.15 7.49 6.02
C MET A 53 -1.78 7.81 7.39
N PRO A 54 -1.01 8.14 8.46
CA PRO A 54 -1.58 8.51 9.75
C PRO A 54 -2.49 9.75 9.68
N PHE A 55 -2.11 10.77 8.92
CA PHE A 55 -2.91 12.00 8.76
C PHE A 55 -4.20 11.73 8.00
N GLN A 56 -4.13 10.94 6.93
CA GLN A 56 -5.32 10.53 6.19
C GLN A 56 -6.29 9.74 7.07
N ARG A 57 -5.77 8.81 7.90
CA ARG A 57 -6.58 8.05 8.84
C ARG A 57 -7.21 8.97 9.90
N PHE A 58 -6.44 9.92 10.43
CA PHE A 58 -6.92 10.90 11.41
C PHE A 58 -8.08 11.72 10.86
N LEU A 59 -7.94 12.29 9.66
CA LEU A 59 -8.99 13.02 8.96
C LEU A 59 -10.24 12.17 8.75
N TYR A 60 -10.06 10.94 8.27
CA TYR A 60 -11.17 10.00 8.04
C TYR A 60 -11.94 9.70 9.34
N GLU A 61 -11.24 9.40 10.43
CA GLU A 61 -11.89 9.08 11.72
C GLU A 61 -12.62 10.28 12.33
N HIS A 62 -12.06 11.48 12.20
CA HIS A 62 -12.72 12.67 12.71
C HIS A 62 -13.94 13.04 11.88
N PHE A 63 -13.83 12.95 10.56
CA PHE A 63 -14.94 13.23 9.65
C PHE A 63 -16.06 12.20 9.79
N SER A 64 -15.72 10.91 9.84
CA SER A 64 -16.71 9.82 9.98
C SER A 64 -17.46 9.84 11.31
N HIS A 65 -16.82 10.34 12.38
CA HIS A 65 -17.47 10.55 13.68
C HIS A 65 -18.04 11.96 13.88
N LEU A 66 -18.11 12.78 12.82
CA LEU A 66 -18.64 14.15 12.86
C LEU A 66 -18.00 15.01 13.96
N ARG A 67 -16.69 14.85 14.19
CA ARG A 67 -15.94 15.65 15.15
C ARG A 67 -15.72 17.07 14.62
N SER A 68 -15.40 17.98 15.54
CA SER A 68 -15.00 19.35 15.20
C SER A 68 -13.84 19.36 14.22
N LEU A 69 -13.79 20.35 13.32
CA LEU A 69 -12.66 20.60 12.44
C LEU A 69 -11.42 21.15 13.17
N TYR A 70 -11.57 21.43 14.47
CA TYR A 70 -10.53 21.92 15.36
C TYR A 70 -10.26 20.94 16.48
N ASP A 71 -8.98 20.69 16.78
CA ASP A 71 -8.53 19.84 17.88
C ASP A 71 -7.41 20.52 18.67
N ASN A 72 -7.57 20.63 19.99
CA ASN A 72 -6.59 21.25 20.88
C ASN A 72 -5.25 20.49 20.94
N GLY A 73 -5.23 19.22 20.53
CA GLY A 73 -4.01 18.43 20.36
C GLY A 73 -3.05 18.99 19.30
N PHE A 74 -3.56 19.85 18.40
CA PHE A 74 -2.76 20.57 17.40
C PHE A 74 -2.33 21.97 17.86
N GLY A 75 -2.62 22.34 19.11
CA GLY A 75 -2.26 23.63 19.70
C GLY A 75 -3.32 24.71 19.55
N LEU A 76 -2.98 25.94 19.94
CA LEU A 76 -3.89 27.08 19.88
C LEU A 76 -4.10 27.50 18.41
N GLY A 77 -5.32 27.34 17.91
CA GLY A 77 -5.68 27.55 16.50
C GLY A 77 -5.72 26.27 15.66
N GLY A 78 -5.73 25.09 16.29
CA GLY A 78 -5.63 23.76 15.67
C GLY A 78 -6.72 23.36 14.67
N ASP A 79 -6.86 24.09 13.57
CA ASP A 79 -7.57 23.70 12.34
C ASP A 79 -6.77 22.60 11.62
N TYR A 80 -6.73 21.43 12.26
CA TYR A 80 -6.04 20.26 11.69
C TYR A 80 -6.65 19.87 10.34
N PHE A 81 -7.93 20.19 10.11
CA PHE A 81 -8.61 19.77 8.90
C PHE A 81 -8.00 20.46 7.69
N THR A 82 -7.93 21.80 7.70
CA THR A 82 -7.33 22.56 6.59
C THR A 82 -5.85 22.22 6.43
N ASP A 83 -5.11 22.18 7.54
CA ASP A 83 -3.66 21.94 7.53
C ASP A 83 -3.30 20.54 6.99
N LEU A 84 -4.01 19.50 7.40
CA LEU A 84 -3.74 18.13 6.96
C LEU A 84 -4.36 17.84 5.59
N ALA A 85 -5.56 18.36 5.29
CA ALA A 85 -6.23 18.12 4.01
C ALA A 85 -5.47 18.77 2.85
N TYR A 86 -4.78 19.90 3.09
CA TYR A 86 -3.96 20.57 2.09
C TYR A 86 -2.95 19.63 1.40
N TYR A 87 -2.39 18.68 2.15
CA TYR A 87 -1.43 17.70 1.62
C TYR A 87 -2.04 16.67 0.64
N TYR A 88 -3.36 16.65 0.46
CA TYR A 88 -4.07 15.67 -0.39
C TYR A 88 -4.89 16.29 -1.53
N THR A 89 -4.95 17.63 -1.64
CA THR A 89 -5.87 18.34 -2.55
C THR A 89 -5.24 18.89 -3.83
N THR A 90 -3.98 18.57 -4.12
CA THR A 90 -3.29 18.90 -5.39
C THR A 90 -3.31 17.74 -6.36
#